data_AF-A0AAW0M8I2-F1
#
_entry.id   AF-A0AAW0M8I2-F1
#
_cell.length_a   1.000
_cell.length_b   1.000
_cell.length_c   1.000
_cell.angle_alpha   90.00
_cell.angle_beta   90.00
_cell.angle_gamma   90.00
#
_symmetry.space_group_name_H-M   'P 1'
#
loop_
_entity.id
_entity.type
_entity.pdbx_description
1 polymer ?
#
loop_
_entity_poly.entity_id
_entity_poly.type
_entity_poly.pdbx_seq_one_letter_code
_entity_poly.pdbx_strand_id
1 'polypeptide(L)'
;MEFSAIFDSSTSFTQLRDPVYTFISKIFNSQVTEKRHSSNSQIPFEYCHDLSANQTSYMIPTMNLAMKGGEQYYLTSPTEVFSTKG
;
A
#
# COMPACT_ATOMS: atom_id res chain seq x y z
N MET A 1 -3.99 -7.48 -15.98
CA MET A 1 -2.84 -8.23 -15.44
C MET A 1 -3.39 -9.38 -14.64
N GLU A 2 -2.90 -10.60 -14.85
CA GLU A 2 -3.31 -11.79 -14.10
C GLU A 2 -2.13 -12.29 -13.27
N PHE A 3 -2.37 -12.65 -12.02
CA PHE A 3 -1.36 -13.20 -11.11
C PHE A 3 -2.01 -14.15 -10.11
N SER A 4 -1.21 -15.02 -9.51
CA SER A 4 -1.64 -15.88 -8.40
C SER A 4 -1.35 -15.22 -7.07
N ALA A 5 -2.26 -15.37 -6.11
CA ALA A 5 -2.12 -14.86 -4.75
C ALA A 5 -2.19 -16.01 -3.74
N ILE A 6 -1.49 -15.87 -2.62
CA ILE A 6 -1.52 -16.78 -1.48
C ILE A 6 -2.09 -15.99 -0.29
N PHE A 7 -3.06 -16.58 0.42
CA PHE A 7 -3.55 -16.05 1.68
C PHE A 7 -2.74 -16.67 2.82
N ASP A 8 -2.03 -15.83 3.56
CA ASP A 8 -1.04 -16.25 4.54
C ASP A 8 -1.19 -15.42 5.82
N SER A 9 -1.39 -16.09 6.95
CA SER A 9 -1.48 -15.46 8.27
C SER A 9 -0.13 -15.31 8.98
N SER A 10 0.95 -15.83 8.40
CA SER A 10 2.30 -15.79 8.99
C SER A 10 3.04 -14.47 8.73
N THR A 11 2.46 -13.56 7.94
CA THR A 11 3.03 -12.26 7.62
C THR A 11 2.04 -11.14 7.91
N SER A 12 2.51 -10.02 8.49
CA SER A 12 1.65 -8.86 8.77
C SER A 12 1.38 -7.97 7.54
N PHE A 13 2.19 -8.10 6.48
CA PHE A 13 2.11 -7.24 5.29
C PHE A 13 2.05 -8.06 4.01
N THR A 14 1.27 -7.56 3.04
CA THR A 14 1.18 -8.15 1.70
C THR A 14 2.50 -8.00 0.96
N GLN A 15 3.09 -9.13 0.57
CA GLN A 15 4.28 -9.18 -0.28
C GLN A 15 3.85 -9.29 -1.75
N LEU A 16 4.32 -8.38 -2.59
CA LEU A 16 4.10 -8.42 -4.03
C LEU A 16 5.45 -8.56 -4.73
N ARG A 17 5.50 -9.39 -5.77
CA ARG A 17 6.67 -9.51 -6.65
C ARG A 17 6.49 -8.67 -7.89
N ASP A 18 7.58 -8.27 -8.53
CA ASP A 18 7.51 -7.67 -9.85
C ASP A 18 7.00 -8.67 -10.89
N PRO A 19 6.22 -8.21 -11.89
CA PRO A 19 5.87 -6.81 -12.17
C PRO A 19 4.67 -6.26 -11.39
N VAL A 20 3.99 -7.10 -10.59
CA VAL A 20 2.76 -6.73 -9.86
C VAL A 20 3.01 -5.62 -8.85
N TYR A 21 4.11 -5.72 -8.10
CA TYR A 21 4.52 -4.70 -7.13
C TYR A 21 4.63 -3.33 -7.80
N THR A 22 5.49 -3.21 -8.82
CA THR A 22 5.70 -1.95 -9.56
C THR A 22 4.40 -1.38 -10.12
N PHE A 23 3.51 -2.22 -10.67
CA PHE A 23 2.25 -1.76 -11.25
C PHE A 23 1.30 -1.21 -10.18
N ILE A 24 1.05 -1.98 -9.12
CA ILE A 24 0.11 -1.60 -8.06
C ILE A 24 0.63 -0.39 -7.28
N SER A 25 1.91 -0.39 -6.90
CA SER A 25 2.50 0.68 -6.09
C SER A 25 2.51 2.02 -6.83
N LYS A 26 2.82 2.04 -8.13
CA LYS A 26 2.77 3.27 -8.95
C LYS A 26 1.35 3.83 -9.07
N ILE A 27 0.36 2.98 -9.32
CA ILE A 27 -1.04 3.42 -9.44
C ILE A 27 -1.55 3.94 -8.10
N PHE A 28 -1.27 3.22 -7.00
CA PHE A 28 -1.67 3.65 -5.67
C PHE A 28 -1.02 4.98 -5.30
N ASN A 29 0.30 5.09 -5.44
CA ASN A 29 1.04 6.33 -5.18
C ASN A 29 0.54 7.51 -6.01
N SER A 30 0.11 7.29 -7.26
CA SER A 30 -0.43 8.37 -8.11
C SER A 30 -1.75 8.98 -7.60
N GLN A 31 -2.45 8.28 -6.71
CA GLN A 31 -3.72 8.73 -6.11
C GLN A 31 -3.55 9.31 -4.71
N VAL A 32 -2.37 9.16 -4.09
CA VAL A 32 -2.09 9.72 -2.76
C VAL A 32 -1.80 11.22 -2.89
N THR A 33 -2.42 12.02 -2.02
CA THR A 33 -2.29 13.49 -2.05
C THR A 33 -1.21 14.01 -1.11
N GLU A 34 -0.87 13.23 -0.09
CA GLU A 34 0.17 13.55 0.87
C GLU A 34 1.54 13.62 0.21
N LYS A 35 2.36 14.54 0.70
CA LYS A 35 3.72 14.73 0.19
C LYS A 35 4.52 13.45 0.37
N ARG A 36 5.17 13.02 -0.70
CA ARG A 36 6.07 11.87 -0.66
C ARG A 36 7.22 12.11 0.32
N HIS A 37 7.38 11.22 1.28
CA HIS A 37 8.52 11.21 2.20
C HIS A 37 9.79 10.84 1.42
N SER A 38 10.89 11.54 1.70
CA SER A 38 12.19 11.21 1.13
C SER A 38 12.60 9.79 1.52
N SER A 39 13.25 9.06 0.62
CA SER A 39 13.73 7.70 0.93
C SER A 39 14.58 7.71 2.21
N ASN A 40 14.23 6.82 3.14
CA ASN A 40 14.93 6.62 4.40
C ASN A 40 15.28 5.14 4.52
N SER A 41 16.57 4.81 4.59
CA SER A 41 17.05 3.42 4.66
C SER A 41 16.61 2.67 5.93
N GLN A 42 16.12 3.37 6.95
CA GLN A 42 15.60 2.76 8.18
C GLN A 42 14.14 2.32 8.04
N ILE A 43 13.44 2.74 6.99
CA ILE A 43 12.04 2.41 6.76
C ILE A 43 11.95 1.30 5.70
N PRO A 44 11.35 0.13 6.02
CA PRO A 44 11.30 -1.01 5.11
C PRO A 44 10.22 -0.89 4.01
N PHE A 45 9.77 0.34 3.70
CA PHE A 45 8.73 0.62 2.71
C PHE A 45 9.23 1.61 1.67
N GLU A 46 9.07 1.27 0.39
CA GLU A 46 9.43 2.17 -0.71
C GLU A 46 8.53 3.42 -0.65
N TYR A 47 7.21 3.25 -0.65
CA TYR A 47 6.21 4.32 -0.71
C TYR A 47 5.71 4.78 0.67
N CYS A 48 6.30 5.87 1.16
CA CYS A 48 5.94 6.57 2.40
C CYS A 48 5.54 8.02 2.10
N HIS A 49 4.57 8.54 2.85
CA HIS A 49 4.06 9.91 2.71
C HIS A 49 3.95 10.58 4.08
N ASP A 50 4.25 11.87 4.13
CA ASP A 50 4.24 12.65 5.37
C ASP A 50 2.80 13.04 5.74
N LEU A 51 2.38 12.67 6.95
CA LEU A 51 1.18 13.21 7.58
C LEU A 51 1.55 14.48 8.36
N SER A 52 0.72 15.51 8.27
CA SER A 52 0.93 16.71 9.10
C SER A 52 0.67 16.40 10.58
N ALA A 53 1.30 17.16 11.49
CA ALA A 53 1.23 16.90 12.94
C ALA A 53 -0.21 16.86 13.50
N ASN A 54 -1.16 17.55 12.87
CA ASN A 54 -2.55 17.62 13.29
C ASN A 54 -3.50 16.83 12.38
N GLN A 55 -2.96 16.04 11.44
CA GLN A 55 -3.77 15.26 10.52
C GLN A 55 -4.22 13.96 11.19
N THR A 56 -5.52 13.88 11.49
CA THR A 56 -6.15 12.71 12.13
C THR A 56 -6.67 11.68 11.13
N SER A 57 -6.73 12.03 9.84
CA SER A 57 -7.20 11.17 8.76
C SER A 57 -6.55 11.54 7.43
N TYR A 58 -6.46 10.56 6.52
CA TYR A 58 -6.01 10.75 5.15
C TYR A 58 -6.89 9.92 4.22
N MET A 59 -6.89 10.27 2.93
CA MET A 59 -7.61 9.51 1.93
C MET A 59 -6.81 8.26 1.58
N ILE A 60 -7.45 7.10 1.70
CA ILE A 60 -6.88 5.83 1.25
C ILE A 60 -7.50 5.51 -0.11
N PRO A 61 -6.71 5.44 -1.19
CA PRO A 61 -7.21 5.01 -2.49
C PRO A 61 -7.89 3.64 -2.41
N THR A 62 -9.14 3.57 -2.86
CA THR A 62 -9.88 2.31 -2.92
C THR A 62 -9.22 1.38 -3.94
N MET A 63 -8.95 0.14 -3.52
CA MET A 63 -8.43 -0.91 -4.39
C MET A 63 -9.21 -2.20 -4.24
N ASN A 64 -9.43 -2.87 -5.36
CA ASN A 64 -10.05 -4.19 -5.42
C ASN A 64 -9.28 -5.09 -6.39
N LEU A 65 -9.24 -6.38 -6.05
CA LEU A 65 -8.70 -7.44 -6.90
C LEU A 65 -9.87 -8.24 -7.48
N ALA A 66 -9.91 -8.36 -8.80
CA ALA A 66 -10.87 -9.24 -9.45
C ALA A 66 -10.39 -10.69 -9.36
N MET A 67 -11.15 -11.51 -8.64
CA MET A 67 -10.86 -12.93 -8.49
C MET A 67 -11.32 -13.70 -9.74
N LYS A 68 -10.73 -14.87 -9.98
CA LYS A 68 -11.24 -15.78 -11.02
C LYS A 68 -12.70 -16.11 -10.69
N GLY A 69 -13.61 -15.84 -11.63
CA GLY A 69 -15.06 -15.95 -11.43
C GLY A 69 -15.79 -14.61 -11.35
N GLY A 70 -15.07 -13.48 -11.32
CA GLY A 70 -15.64 -12.13 -11.43
C GLY A 70 -15.90 -11.43 -10.09
N GLU A 71 -15.82 -12.17 -8.99
CA GLU A 71 -15.94 -11.62 -7.63
C GLU A 71 -14.86 -10.58 -7.32
N GLN A 72 -15.21 -9.59 -6.52
CA GLN A 72 -14.33 -8.46 -6.18
C GLN A 72 -13.83 -8.60 -4.73
N TYR A 73 -12.51 -8.64 -4.55
CA TYR A 73 -11.87 -8.62 -3.25
C TYR A 73 -11.37 -7.21 -2.93
N TYR A 74 -12.05 -6.50 -2.03
CA TYR A 74 -11.69 -5.14 -1.63
C TYR A 74 -10.64 -5.15 -0.53
N LEU A 75 -9.62 -4.30 -0.67
CA LEU A 75 -8.59 -4.12 0.34
C LEU A 75 -9.13 -3.18 1.44
N THR A 76 -9.06 -3.61 2.70
CA THR A 76 -9.61 -2.87 3.84
C THR A 76 -8.59 -1.97 4.55
N SER A 77 -7.31 -2.33 4.52
CA SER A 77 -6.24 -1.57 5.19
C SER A 77 -4.93 -1.64 4.39
N PRO A 78 -4.83 -0.94 3.24
CA PRO A 78 -3.65 -0.98 2.37
C PRO A 78 -2.50 -0.07 2.83
N THR A 79 -2.61 0.60 3.97
CA THR A 79 -1.62 1.56 4.49
C THR A 79 -1.36 1.33 5.96
N GLU A 80 -0.16 1.65 6.42
CA GLU A 80 0.25 1.59 7.82
C GLU A 80 0.83 2.93 8.28
N VAL A 81 0.51 3.33 9.51
CA VAL A 81 0.98 4.59 10.11
C VAL A 81 1.97 4.28 11.22
N PHE A 82 3.15 4.89 11.17
CA PHE A 82 4.16 4.76 12.20
C PHE A 82 4.91 6.09 12.41
N SER A 83 5.46 6.28 13.61
CA SER A 83 6.30 7.44 13.91
C SER A 83 7.68 7.26 13.29
N THR A 84 8.17 8.29 12.59
CA THR A 84 9.55 8.36 12.10
C THR A 84 10.52 8.94 13.15
N LYS A 85 10.00 9.37 14.31
CA LYS A 85 10.79 9.82 15.46
C LYS A 85 10.68 8.79 16.59
N GLY A 86 11.81 8.19 16.93
CA GLY A 86 12.09 7.64 18.25
C GLY A 86 12.69 8.70 19.15
#